data_AF-A0A924MX27-F1
#
_entry.id   AF-A0A924MX27-F1
#
_cell.length_a   1.000
_cell.length_b   1.000
_cell.length_c   1.000
_cell.angle_alpha   90.00
_cell.angle_beta   90.00
_cell.angle_gamma   90.00
#
_symmetry.space_group_name_H-M   'P 1'
#
loop_
_entity.id
_entity.type
_entity.pdbx_description
1 polymer ?
#
loop_
_entity_poly.entity_id
_entity_poly.type
_entity_poly.pdbx_seq_one_letter_code
_entity_poly.pdbx_strand_id
1 'polypeptide(L)'
;MLFAAIAGGLSLFSFAPFGAWPLQFVLLAFVFYQVGMDTAVRRASLIGWAFGLGWSVAGMHWLYIAITRFGALPAPLAALAIVLLGAYMGLFSSLAIGTAAWLRRRWSLPVAAFLLLVLPACWGMSEWLRGWVL
;
A
#
# COMPACT_ATOMS: atom_id res chain seq x y z
N MET A 1 -2.58 -6.13 -10.34
CA MET A 1 -2.07 -4.74 -10.33
C MET A 1 -3.21 -3.75 -10.20
N LEU A 2 -4.06 -3.58 -11.23
CA LEU A 2 -5.17 -2.61 -11.21
C LEU A 2 -6.12 -2.80 -10.01
N PHE A 3 -6.60 -4.02 -9.77
CA PHE A 3 -7.48 -4.30 -8.62
C PHE A 3 -6.83 -4.00 -7.27
N ALA A 4 -5.51 -4.19 -7.14
CA ALA A 4 -4.79 -3.86 -5.90
C ALA A 4 -4.70 -2.35 -5.70
N ALA A 5 -4.43 -1.58 -6.76
CA ALA A 5 -4.46 -0.11 -6.73
C ALA A 5 -5.86 0.43 -6.42
N ILE A 6 -6.92 -0.13 -7.01
CA ILE A 6 -8.30 0.25 -6.70
C ILE A 6 -8.61 -0.06 -5.22
N ALA A 7 -8.23 -1.25 -4.73
CA ALA A 7 -8.42 -1.60 -3.32
C ALA A 7 -7.65 -0.64 -2.39
N GLY A 8 -6.44 -0.22 -2.78
CA GLY A 8 -5.69 0.82 -2.08
C GLY A 8 -6.47 2.13 -2.06
N GLY A 9 -6.93 2.62 -3.21
CA GLY A 9 -7.69 3.87 -3.31
C GLY A 9 -8.98 3.86 -2.48
N LEU A 10 -9.70 2.74 -2.46
CA LEU A 10 -10.89 2.55 -1.65
C LEU A 10 -10.60 2.57 -0.14
N SER A 11 -9.35 2.35 0.28
CA SER A 11 -8.97 2.41 1.69
C SER A 11 -9.15 3.80 2.30
N LEU A 12 -9.20 4.86 1.48
CA LEU A 12 -9.55 6.22 1.93
C LEU A 12 -10.90 6.28 2.66
N PHE A 13 -11.91 5.53 2.20
CA PHE A 13 -13.26 5.55 2.77
C PHE A 13 -13.33 4.91 4.17
N SER A 14 -12.30 4.16 4.55
CA SER A 14 -12.16 3.63 5.91
C SER A 14 -11.88 4.74 6.94
N PHE A 15 -11.36 5.89 6.50
CA PHE A 15 -10.96 7.00 7.36
C PHE A 15 -12.01 8.11 7.38
N ALA A 16 -11.83 9.08 8.28
CA ALA A 16 -12.65 10.29 8.30
C ALA A 16 -12.54 11.03 6.95
N PRO A 17 -13.62 11.64 6.44
CA PRO A 17 -14.93 11.84 7.10
C PRO A 17 -15.93 10.68 6.93
N PHE A 18 -15.61 9.65 6.14
CA PHE A 18 -16.55 8.59 5.77
C PHE A 18 -16.73 7.54 6.87
N GLY A 19 -15.65 7.16 7.56
CA GLY A 19 -15.72 6.30 8.75
C GLY A 19 -16.12 4.84 8.50
N ALA A 20 -16.03 4.34 7.26
CA ALA A 20 -16.36 2.96 6.91
C ALA A 20 -15.26 1.98 7.34
N TRP A 21 -14.89 1.97 8.62
CA TRP A 21 -13.78 1.20 9.17
C TRP A 21 -13.77 -0.31 8.81
N PRO A 22 -14.91 -1.03 8.65
CA PRO A 22 -14.87 -2.45 8.28
C PRO A 22 -14.30 -2.68 6.88
N LEU A 23 -14.40 -1.67 6.01
CA LEU A 23 -13.91 -1.73 4.64
C LEU A 23 -12.40 -1.97 4.61
N GLN A 24 -11.65 -1.41 5.56
CA GLN A 24 -10.20 -1.59 5.63
C GLN A 24 -9.82 -3.07 5.78
N PHE A 25 -10.54 -3.80 6.62
CA PHE A 25 -10.31 -5.23 6.83
C PHE A 25 -10.57 -6.03 5.57
N VAL A 26 -11.65 -5.72 4.85
CA VAL A 26 -12.00 -6.39 3.58
C VAL A 26 -10.94 -6.12 2.51
N LEU A 27 -10.49 -4.87 2.37
CA LEU A 27 -9.50 -4.48 1.37
C LEU A 27 -8.12 -5.09 1.64
N LEU A 28 -7.66 -5.10 2.91
CA LEU A 28 -6.43 -5.76 3.30
C LEU A 28 -6.52 -7.28 3.11
N ALA A 29 -7.63 -7.90 3.52
CA ALA A 29 -7.86 -9.32 3.31
C ALA A 29 -7.83 -9.69 1.82
N PHE A 30 -8.40 -8.86 0.95
CA PHE A 30 -8.35 -9.04 -0.50
C PHE A 30 -6.93 -8.99 -1.06
N VAL A 31 -6.10 -8.04 -0.63
CA VAL A 31 -4.70 -7.96 -1.04
C VAL A 31 -3.91 -9.15 -0.51
N PHE A 32 -4.11 -9.52 0.75
CA PHE A 32 -3.44 -10.65 1.38
C PHE A 32 -3.81 -11.96 0.70
N TYR A 33 -5.07 -12.13 0.31
CA TYR A 33 -5.54 -13.23 -0.51
C TYR A 33 -4.82 -13.28 -1.87
N GLN A 34 -4.75 -12.15 -2.59
CA GLN A 34 -4.05 -12.10 -3.89
C GLN A 34 -2.57 -12.49 -3.79
N VAL A 35 -1.91 -12.09 -2.71
CA VAL A 35 -0.51 -12.45 -2.44
C VAL A 35 -0.40 -13.91 -1.99
N GLY A 36 -1.37 -14.43 -1.25
CA GLY A 36 -1.43 -15.83 -0.81
C GLY A 36 -1.54 -16.84 -1.96
N MET A 37 -2.21 -16.45 -3.04
CA MET A 37 -2.46 -17.28 -4.24
C MET A 37 -1.20 -17.67 -5.04
N ASP A 38 -0.06 -17.01 -4.80
CA ASP A 38 1.18 -17.26 -5.55
C ASP A 38 2.40 -17.13 -4.62
N THR A 39 3.54 -17.68 -5.03
CA THR A 39 4.82 -17.61 -4.32
C THR A 39 5.83 -16.70 -5.01
N ALA A 40 5.50 -16.18 -6.20
CA ALA A 40 6.36 -15.28 -6.95
C ALA A 40 6.56 -13.93 -6.23
N VAL A 41 7.77 -13.73 -5.67
CA VAL A 41 8.16 -12.52 -4.93
C VAL A 41 7.93 -11.25 -5.75
N ARG A 42 8.35 -11.22 -7.02
CA ARG A 42 8.15 -10.07 -7.91
C ARG A 42 6.67 -9.70 -8.04
N ARG A 43 5.79 -10.68 -8.18
CA ARG A 43 4.34 -10.44 -8.28
C ARG A 43 3.80 -9.88 -6.98
N ALA A 44 4.20 -10.45 -5.84
CA ALA A 44 3.80 -10.01 -4.51
C ALA A 44 4.24 -8.56 -4.24
N SER A 45 5.51 -8.22 -4.51
CA SER A 45 6.04 -6.86 -4.41
C SER A 45 5.24 -5.87 -5.26
N LEU A 46 4.97 -6.22 -6.53
CA LEU A 46 4.20 -5.34 -7.42
C LEU A 46 2.73 -5.18 -6.98
N ILE A 47 2.11 -6.20 -6.39
CA ILE A 47 0.77 -6.10 -5.77
C ILE A 47 0.82 -5.14 -4.58
N GLY A 48 1.81 -5.28 -3.70
CA GLY A 48 2.01 -4.40 -2.55
C GLY A 48 2.29 -2.95 -2.97
N TRP A 49 3.12 -2.76 -3.99
CA TRP A 49 3.38 -1.45 -4.58
C TRP A 49 2.11 -0.81 -5.14
N ALA A 50 1.32 -1.54 -5.93
CA ALA A 50 0.09 -1.02 -6.51
C ALA A 50 -0.93 -0.64 -5.42
N PHE A 51 -1.11 -1.48 -4.39
CA PHE A 51 -1.98 -1.19 -3.26
C PHE A 51 -1.50 0.05 -2.48
N GLY A 52 -0.22 0.10 -2.11
CA GLY A 52 0.37 1.22 -1.39
C GLY A 52 0.29 2.53 -2.17
N LEU A 53 0.51 2.49 -3.49
CA LEU A 53 0.32 3.64 -4.38
C LEU A 53 -1.12 4.14 -4.35
N GLY A 54 -2.10 3.25 -4.56
CA GLY A 54 -3.51 3.62 -4.56
C GLY A 54 -3.95 4.23 -3.24
N TRP A 55 -3.55 3.61 -2.12
CA TRP A 55 -3.87 4.09 -0.78
C TRP A 55 -3.24 5.44 -0.49
N SER A 56 -1.98 5.61 -0.86
CA SER A 56 -1.22 6.85 -0.66
C SER A 56 -1.77 8.00 -1.49
N VAL A 57 -1.99 7.80 -2.79
CA VAL A 57 -2.53 8.85 -3.69
C VAL A 57 -3.93 9.26 -3.24
N ALA A 58 -4.80 8.30 -2.91
CA ALA A 58 -6.14 8.61 -2.43
C ALA A 58 -6.11 9.28 -1.05
N GLY A 59 -5.29 8.80 -0.12
CA GLY A 59 -5.13 9.38 1.22
C GLY A 59 -4.58 10.81 1.20
N MET A 60 -3.69 11.11 0.26
CA MET A 60 -3.00 12.40 0.15
C MET A 60 -3.57 13.32 -0.93
N HIS A 61 -4.75 13.03 -1.48
CA HIS A 61 -5.38 13.85 -2.52
C HIS A 61 -5.53 15.33 -2.10
N TRP A 62 -5.71 15.60 -0.81
CA TRP A 62 -5.82 16.95 -0.26
C TRP A 62 -4.54 17.79 -0.46
N LEU A 63 -3.36 17.17 -0.60
CA LEU A 63 -2.12 17.87 -0.92
C LEU A 63 -2.19 18.57 -2.29
N TYR A 64 -3.03 18.09 -3.20
CA TYR A 64 -3.26 18.75 -4.48
C TYR A 64 -3.74 20.18 -4.28
N ILE A 65 -4.73 20.36 -3.41
CA ILE A 65 -5.32 21.66 -3.11
C ILE A 65 -4.30 22.53 -2.39
N ALA A 66 -3.53 21.95 -1.46
CA ALA A 66 -2.51 22.70 -0.73
C ALA A 66 -1.38 23.21 -1.66
N ILE A 67 -0.83 22.34 -2.50
CA ILE A 67 0.30 22.67 -3.39
C ILE A 67 -0.11 23.65 -4.49
N THR A 68 -1.31 23.48 -5.07
CA THR A 68 -1.80 24.39 -6.11
C THR A 68 -2.17 25.77 -5.54
N ARG A 69 -2.75 25.83 -4.34
CA ARG A 69 -3.16 27.12 -3.74
C ARG A 69 -2.01 27.86 -3.04
N PHE A 70 -1.19 27.17 -2.26
CA PHE A 70 -0.14 27.81 -1.45
C PHE A 70 1.24 27.72 -2.10
N GLY A 71 1.49 26.69 -2.91
CA GLY A 71 2.77 26.50 -3.61
C GLY A 71 2.84 27.17 -4.98
N ALA A 72 1.75 27.76 -5.47
CA ALA A 72 1.61 28.35 -6.81
C ALA A 72 2.08 27.44 -7.97
N LEU A 73 2.09 26.12 -7.74
CA LEU A 73 2.49 25.12 -8.72
C LEU A 73 1.35 24.88 -9.73
N PRO A 74 1.65 24.76 -11.04
CA PRO A 74 0.65 24.42 -12.03
C PRO A 74 -0.02 23.08 -11.71
N ALA A 75 -1.34 23.00 -11.95
CA ALA A 75 -2.16 21.83 -11.65
C ALA A 75 -1.57 20.47 -12.13
N PRO A 76 -1.03 20.34 -13.37
CA PRO A 76 -0.46 19.08 -13.82
C PRO A 76 0.80 18.66 -13.04
N LEU A 77 1.64 19.64 -12.68
CA LEU A 77 2.84 19.42 -11.87
C LEU A 77 2.49 18.99 -10.44
N ALA A 78 1.47 19.59 -9.84
CA ALA A 78 0.98 19.18 -8.53
C ALA A 78 0.42 17.75 -8.55
N ALA A 79 -0.35 17.38 -9.58
CA ALA A 79 -0.85 16.02 -9.75
C ALA A 79 0.30 15.01 -9.90
N LEU A 80 1.29 15.33 -10.73
CA LEU A 80 2.49 14.51 -10.90
C LEU A 80 3.25 14.33 -9.59
N ALA A 81 3.42 15.39 -8.79
CA ALA A 81 4.09 15.33 -7.50
C ALA A 81 3.40 14.35 -6.53
N ILE A 82 2.06 14.35 -6.48
CA ILE A 82 1.30 13.42 -5.63
C ILE A 82 1.41 11.98 -6.11
N VAL A 83 1.39 11.76 -7.43
CA VAL A 83 1.59 10.41 -8.00
C VAL A 83 3.01 9.91 -7.69
N LEU A 84 4.03 10.76 -7.80
CA LEU A 84 5.41 10.41 -7.45
C LEU A 84 5.57 10.13 -5.96
N LEU A 85 4.98 10.97 -5.10
CA LEU A 85 4.95 10.75 -3.66
C LEU A 85 4.24 9.44 -3.32
N GLY A 86 3.09 9.17 -3.95
CA GLY A 86 2.35 7.92 -3.78
C GLY A 86 3.12 6.70 -4.28
N ALA A 87 3.84 6.82 -5.39
CA ALA A 87 4.71 5.77 -5.90
C ALA A 87 5.88 5.48 -4.95
N TYR A 88 6.46 6.52 -4.32
CA TYR A 88 7.48 6.40 -3.28
C TYR A 88 6.90 5.73 -2.01
N MET A 89 5.74 6.19 -1.52
CA MET A 89 5.06 5.57 -0.38
C MET A 89 4.70 4.10 -0.65
N GLY A 90 4.28 3.78 -1.87
CA GLY A 90 4.00 2.41 -2.29
C GLY A 90 5.22 1.49 -2.20
N LEU A 91 6.45 2.01 -2.22
CA LEU A 91 7.66 1.20 -2.04
C LEU A 91 7.71 0.57 -0.65
N PHE A 92 7.20 1.22 0.39
CA PHE A 92 7.14 0.63 1.73
C PHE A 92 6.21 -0.59 1.74
N SER A 93 4.99 -0.47 1.21
CA SER A 93 4.08 -1.61 1.06
C SER A 93 4.67 -2.73 0.18
N SER A 94 5.42 -2.36 -0.88
CA SER A 94 6.15 -3.31 -1.72
C SER A 94 7.25 -4.05 -0.96
N LEU A 95 7.99 -3.34 -0.10
CA LEU A 95 9.02 -3.91 0.77
C LEU A 95 8.40 -4.88 1.78
N ALA A 96 7.31 -4.49 2.45
CA ALA A 96 6.58 -5.36 3.37
C ALA A 96 6.15 -6.68 2.72
N ILE A 97 5.38 -6.57 1.63
CA ILE A 97 4.82 -7.75 0.95
C ILE A 97 5.91 -8.56 0.24
N GLY A 98 6.90 -7.88 -0.36
CA GLY A 98 8.02 -8.52 -1.04
C GLY A 98 8.91 -9.31 -0.11
N THR A 99 9.30 -8.73 1.02
CA THR A 99 10.10 -9.43 2.05
C THR A 99 9.33 -10.60 2.65
N ALA A 100 8.04 -10.42 2.94
CA ALA A 100 7.19 -11.50 3.42
C ALA A 100 7.09 -12.65 2.41
N ALA A 101 6.88 -12.35 1.12
CA ALA A 101 6.81 -13.36 0.07
C ALA A 101 8.16 -14.07 -0.16
N TRP A 102 9.27 -13.33 -0.06
CA TRP A 102 10.61 -13.91 -0.10
C TRP A 102 10.82 -14.89 1.07
N LEU A 103 10.40 -14.51 2.28
CA LEU A 103 10.51 -15.35 3.47
C LEU A 103 9.64 -16.61 3.36
N ARG A 104 8.41 -16.47 2.85
CA ARG A 104 7.52 -17.59 2.54
C ARG A 104 8.19 -18.60 1.63
N ARG A 105 8.84 -18.14 0.57
CA ARG A 105 9.54 -19.01 -0.39
C ARG A 105 10.81 -19.60 0.21
N ARG A 106 11.57 -18.84 0.99
CA ARG A 106 12.84 -19.27 1.59
C ARG A 106 12.64 -20.36 2.64
N TRP A 107 11.56 -20.28 3.42
CA TRP A 107 11.24 -21.21 4.50
C TRP A 107 10.09 -22.17 4.17
N SER A 108 9.62 -22.19 2.91
CA SER A 108 8.53 -23.03 2.43
C SER A 108 7.31 -23.03 3.35
N LEU A 109 6.93 -21.83 3.84
CA LEU A 109 5.92 -21.69 4.87
C LEU A 109 4.52 -22.06 4.34
N PRO A 110 3.68 -22.70 5.16
CA PRO A 110 2.27 -22.88 4.84
C PRO A 110 1.57 -21.52 4.75
N VAL A 111 0.52 -21.45 3.92
CA VAL A 111 -0.24 -20.21 3.66
C VAL A 111 -0.72 -19.56 4.96
N ALA A 112 -1.19 -20.35 5.93
CA ALA A 112 -1.65 -19.84 7.21
C ALA A 112 -0.54 -19.11 8.00
N ALA A 113 0.63 -19.72 8.16
CA ALA A 113 1.76 -19.08 8.85
C ALA A 113 2.25 -17.83 8.11
N PHE A 114 2.27 -17.88 6.78
CA PHE A 114 2.62 -16.73 5.96
C PHE A 114 1.65 -15.56 6.18
N LEU A 115 0.33 -15.78 6.07
CA LEU A 115 -0.67 -14.72 6.13
C LEU A 115 -0.91 -14.18 7.54
N LEU A 116 -0.78 -15.02 8.57
CA LEU A 116 -1.13 -14.65 9.94
C LEU A 116 0.06 -14.18 10.78
N LEU A 117 1.29 -14.57 10.43
CA LEU A 117 2.49 -14.24 11.22
C LEU A 117 3.47 -13.38 10.44
N VAL A 118 3.94 -13.89 9.29
CA VAL A 118 5.01 -13.23 8.54
C VAL A 118 4.55 -11.94 7.90
N LEU A 119 3.42 -11.98 7.17
CA LEU A 119 2.92 -10.84 6.44
C LEU A 119 2.57 -9.65 7.37
N PRO A 120 1.85 -9.85 8.51
CA PRO A 120 1.59 -8.76 9.45
C PRO A 120 2.85 -8.22 10.13
N ALA A 121 3.82 -9.08 10.47
CA ALA A 121 5.08 -8.66 11.08
C ALA A 121 5.90 -7.78 10.11
N CYS A 122 6.05 -8.23 8.86
CA CYS A 122 6.73 -7.45 7.81
C CYS A 122 6.00 -6.13 7.52
N TRP A 123 4.66 -6.14 7.54
CA TRP A 123 3.85 -4.93 7.39
C TRP A 123 4.12 -3.93 8.50
N GLY A 124 4.03 -4.35 9.77
CA GLY A 124 4.28 -3.48 10.92
C GLY A 124 5.70 -2.89 10.92
N MET A 125 6.72 -3.69 10.60
CA MET A 125 8.09 -3.21 10.46
C MET A 125 8.23 -2.17 9.34
N SER A 126 7.58 -2.40 8.20
CA SER A 126 7.62 -1.45 7.10
C SER A 126 6.91 -0.13 7.43
N GLU A 127 5.79 -0.20 8.16
CA GLU A 127 5.07 1.00 8.61
C GLU A 127 5.85 1.79 9.64
N TRP A 128 6.58 1.10 10.52
CA TRP A 128 7.54 1.73 11.43
C TRP A 128 8.64 2.45 10.66
N LEU A 129 9.31 1.78 9.71
CA LEU A 129 10.33 2.41 8.86
C LEU A 129 9.77 3.63 8.10
N ARG A 130 8.54 3.52 7.58
CA ARG A 130 7.86 4.61 6.88
C ARG A 130 7.68 5.83 7.77
N GLY A 131 7.48 5.66 9.07
CA GLY A 131 7.35 6.76 10.04
C GLY A 131 8.66 7.35 10.56
N TRP A 132 9.80 6.67 10.35
CA TRP A 132 11.12 7.15 10.80
C TRP A 132 11.97 7.76 9.67
N VAL A 133 11.80 7.27 8.45
CA VAL A 133 12.55 7.74 7.27
C VAL A 133 11.96 9.04 6.71
N LEU A 134 10.67 9.29 6.96
CA LEU A 134 9.95 10.52 6.66
C LEU A 134 10.04 11.52 7.82
#